data_AF-A0A9E4YI29-F1
#
_entry.id   AF-A0A9E4YI29-F1
#
_cell.length_a   1.000
_cell.length_b   1.000
_cell.length_c   1.000
_cell.angle_alpha   90.00
_cell.angle_beta   90.00
_cell.angle_gamma   90.00
#
_symmetry.space_group_name_H-M   'P 1'
#
loop_
_entity.id
_entity.type
_entity.pdbx_description
1 polymer ?
#
loop_
_entity_poly.entity_id
_entity_poly.type
_entity_poly.pdbx_seq_one_letter_code
_entity_poly.pdbx_strand_id
1 'polypeptide(L)'
;SLGYPGNLHWRNSQTILNSVHLQKLFWAGESTSLESQAKSAFTGNLDTAMAEERLRQIPKYVRRFNEVFGTGAPSFDNMLRAVAAFEATITSRNVPFDNYMLGDDSALSDQDLRGLELFTGKAGCLQCHAGPLFIDESFHNVGVPPHPDFEVDSLRQIAFRYQHRARGVPEELYRSADRDLGLFYTTKEEGDRGRFRTPPLRELGQTGPYVHNGVFDTLEG
;
A
#
# COMPACT_ATOMS: atom_id res chain seq x y z
N SER A 1 -5.30 -9.14 5.06
CA SER A 1 -4.10 -10.01 5.24
C SER A 1 -3.98 -10.46 6.68
N LEU A 2 -3.28 -11.57 6.97
CA LEU A 2 -3.08 -12.07 8.33
C LEU A 2 -1.86 -11.41 8.98
N GLY A 3 -2.00 -10.90 10.19
CA GLY A 3 -0.95 -10.31 11.02
C GLY A 3 -0.69 -11.09 12.30
N TYR A 4 0.33 -10.71 13.06
CA TYR A 4 0.70 -11.36 14.31
C TYR A 4 -0.22 -10.94 15.48
N PRO A 5 -0.57 -11.84 16.43
CA PRO A 5 -0.66 -13.31 16.35
C PRO A 5 -2.12 -13.74 16.04
N GLY A 6 -2.63 -13.40 14.85
CA GLY A 6 -4.01 -13.74 14.42
C GLY A 6 -4.89 -12.54 14.09
N ASN A 7 -4.32 -11.33 13.97
CA ASN A 7 -5.07 -10.15 13.56
C ASN A 7 -5.41 -10.24 12.06
N LEU A 8 -6.68 -10.10 11.71
CA LEU A 8 -7.11 -9.94 10.31
C LEU A 8 -7.05 -8.45 9.95
N HIS A 9 -6.12 -8.09 9.08
CA HIS A 9 -6.10 -6.78 8.45
C HIS A 9 -7.22 -6.67 7.41
N TRP A 10 -7.84 -5.51 7.44
CA TRP A 10 -9.09 -5.18 6.75
C TRP A 10 -8.88 -4.45 5.42
N ARG A 11 -7.65 -3.96 5.18
CA ARG A 11 -7.18 -3.47 3.88
C ARG A 11 -6.39 -4.56 3.16
N ASN A 12 -6.49 -4.55 1.83
CA ASN A 12 -5.62 -5.31 0.94
C ASN A 12 -4.17 -4.78 1.03
N SER A 13 -3.19 -5.66 0.96
CA SER A 13 -1.77 -5.28 1.03
C SER A 13 -1.29 -4.80 -0.35
N GLN A 14 -0.81 -3.56 -0.45
CA GLN A 14 -0.24 -3.04 -1.69
C GLN A 14 1.15 -3.65 -1.96
N THR A 15 1.50 -3.79 -3.23
CA THR A 15 2.83 -4.23 -3.64
C THR A 15 3.93 -3.24 -3.22
N ILE A 16 5.13 -3.75 -2.94
CA ILE A 16 6.33 -2.93 -2.75
C ILE A 16 7.06 -2.66 -4.07
N LEU A 17 6.66 -3.32 -5.17
CA LEU A 17 7.22 -3.06 -6.51
C LEU A 17 6.95 -1.61 -6.91
N ASN A 18 8.01 -0.90 -7.29
CA ASN A 18 7.98 0.52 -7.67
C ASN A 18 7.54 1.49 -6.55
N SER A 19 7.40 1.04 -5.30
CA SER A 19 6.89 1.87 -4.20
C SER A 19 7.81 3.06 -3.88
N VAL A 20 9.11 2.93 -4.17
CA VAL A 20 10.11 4.01 -4.05
C VAL A 20 9.80 5.24 -4.90
N HIS A 21 9.02 5.08 -5.97
CA HIS A 21 8.62 6.18 -6.85
C HIS A 21 7.33 6.87 -6.39
N LEU A 22 6.67 6.37 -5.35
CA LEU A 22 5.45 6.97 -4.80
C LEU A 22 5.81 8.11 -3.84
N GLN A 23 5.03 9.20 -3.92
CA GLN A 23 5.15 10.32 -2.97
C GLN A 23 4.38 10.06 -1.68
N LYS A 24 3.31 9.26 -1.78
CA LYS A 24 2.42 8.91 -0.69
C LYS A 24 2.23 7.40 -0.67
N LEU A 25 2.49 6.80 0.49
CA LEU A 25 2.38 5.38 0.75
C LEU A 25 1.13 5.07 1.57
N PHE A 26 0.71 3.81 1.56
CA PHE A 26 -0.59 3.32 2.02
C PHE A 26 -1.78 3.83 1.17
N TRP A 27 -2.94 3.22 1.43
CA TRP A 27 -4.19 3.51 0.71
C TRP A 27 -4.75 4.91 0.95
N ALA A 28 -4.48 5.53 2.09
CA ALA A 28 -4.92 6.89 2.39
C ALA A 28 -3.74 7.87 2.55
N GLY A 29 -2.58 7.52 1.98
CA GLY A 29 -1.43 8.42 1.83
C GLY A 29 -0.79 8.86 3.14
N GLU A 30 -0.92 8.07 4.20
CA GLU A 30 -0.52 8.46 5.56
C GLU A 30 1.00 8.47 5.79
N SER A 31 1.81 7.99 4.83
CA SER A 31 3.26 7.98 4.94
C SER A 31 3.92 8.55 3.69
N THR A 32 5.03 9.27 3.87
CA THR A 32 5.77 9.97 2.80
C THR A 32 7.18 9.42 2.58
N SER A 33 7.56 8.35 3.27
CA SER A 33 8.85 7.67 3.07
C SER A 33 8.74 6.18 3.37
N LEU A 34 9.57 5.37 2.71
CA LEU A 34 9.62 3.92 2.93
C LEU A 34 9.97 3.58 4.38
N GLU A 35 10.86 4.34 5.03
CA GLU A 35 11.20 4.13 6.45
C GLU A 35 10.00 4.38 7.37
N SER A 36 9.25 5.46 7.12
CA SER A 36 8.03 5.79 7.87
C SER A 36 6.96 4.71 7.66
N GLN A 37 6.80 4.24 6.43
CA GLN A 37 5.87 3.16 6.08
C GLN A 37 6.27 1.86 6.79
N ALA A 38 7.54 1.47 6.71
CA ALA A 38 8.08 0.26 7.33
C ALA A 38 7.92 0.32 8.87
N LYS A 39 8.18 1.49 9.47
CA LYS A 39 7.94 1.71 10.90
C LYS A 39 6.47 1.52 11.27
N SER A 40 5.56 2.05 10.46
CA SER A 40 4.12 1.91 10.73
C SER A 40 3.66 0.46 10.58
N ALA A 41 4.21 -0.30 9.63
CA ALA A 41 3.91 -1.73 9.49
C ALA A 41 4.49 -2.56 10.64
N PHE A 42 5.64 -2.15 11.18
CA PHE A 42 6.27 -2.77 12.35
C PHE A 42 5.47 -2.52 13.64
N THR A 43 4.94 -1.31 13.78
CA THR A 43 4.20 -0.86 14.97
C THR A 43 2.96 -1.74 15.19
N GLY A 44 2.89 -2.38 16.36
CA GLY A 44 1.80 -3.29 16.72
C GLY A 44 2.05 -4.76 16.38
N ASN A 45 3.13 -5.08 15.65
CA ASN A 45 3.53 -6.46 15.34
C ASN A 45 4.74 -6.92 16.16
N LEU A 46 5.67 -6.02 16.47
CA LEU A 46 6.87 -6.32 17.24
C LEU A 46 7.30 -5.10 18.07
N ASP A 47 7.82 -5.34 19.27
CA ASP A 47 8.42 -4.30 20.09
C ASP A 47 9.79 -3.87 19.53
N THR A 48 10.04 -2.56 19.53
CA THR A 48 11.26 -1.97 18.98
C THR A 48 12.52 -2.49 19.68
N ALA A 49 12.52 -2.54 21.02
CA ALA A 49 13.68 -3.01 21.77
C ALA A 49 13.91 -4.50 21.52
N MET A 50 12.85 -5.30 21.43
CA MET A 50 12.96 -6.70 21.04
C MET A 50 13.54 -6.88 19.63
N ALA A 51 13.22 -5.99 18.69
CA ALA A 51 13.82 -5.99 17.35
C ALA A 51 15.33 -5.78 17.40
N GLU A 52 15.77 -4.75 18.11
CA GLU A 52 17.19 -4.41 18.24
C GLU A 52 17.97 -5.53 18.91
N GLU A 53 17.45 -6.08 20.02
CA GLU A 53 18.11 -7.16 20.74
C GLU A 53 18.22 -8.43 19.91
N ARG A 54 17.19 -8.77 19.12
CA ARG A 54 17.28 -9.90 18.18
C ARG A 54 18.36 -9.69 17.12
N LEU A 55 18.51 -8.47 16.59
CA LEU A 55 19.57 -8.15 15.63
C LEU A 55 20.96 -8.21 16.27
N ARG A 56 21.10 -7.73 17.52
CA ARG A 56 22.36 -7.70 18.27
C ARG A 56 22.85 -9.09 18.67
N GLN A 57 21.94 -10.04 18.89
CA GLN A 57 22.29 -11.43 19.23
C GLN A 57 22.86 -12.24 18.06
N ILE A 58 22.87 -11.69 16.83
CA ILE A 58 23.38 -12.38 15.65
C ILE A 58 24.70 -11.71 15.22
N PRO A 59 25.88 -12.31 15.49
CA PRO A 59 27.17 -11.69 15.21
C PRO A 59 27.36 -11.25 13.75
N LYS A 60 26.73 -11.95 12.80
CA LYS A 60 26.73 -11.58 11.39
C LYS A 60 26.01 -10.25 11.12
N TYR A 61 24.87 -10.00 11.76
CA TYR A 61 24.17 -8.72 11.61
C TYR A 61 24.96 -7.59 12.25
N VAL A 62 25.52 -7.80 13.46
CA VAL A 62 26.36 -6.78 14.10
C VAL A 62 27.50 -6.32 13.20
N ARG A 63 28.25 -7.26 12.59
CA ARG A 63 29.31 -6.91 11.65
C ARG A 63 28.80 -6.14 10.43
N ARG A 64 27.76 -6.62 9.75
CA ARG A 64 27.22 -5.97 8.55
C ARG A 64 26.63 -4.58 8.82
N PHE A 65 25.93 -4.40 9.94
CA PHE A 65 25.43 -3.09 10.34
C PHE A 65 26.58 -2.13 10.66
N ASN A 66 27.64 -2.61 11.32
CA ASN A 66 28.82 -1.78 11.58
C ASN A 66 29.57 -1.42 10.28
N GLU A 67 29.68 -2.34 9.32
CA GLU A 67 30.29 -2.08 8.00
C GLU A 67 29.55 -0.99 7.21
N VAL A 68 28.21 -0.98 7.27
CA VAL A 68 27.39 -0.03 6.51
C VAL A 68 27.17 1.29 7.24
N PHE A 69 26.90 1.25 8.55
CA PHE A 69 26.46 2.42 9.32
C PHE A 69 27.49 2.94 10.33
N GLY A 70 28.55 2.17 10.65
CA GLY A 70 29.60 2.59 11.58
C GLY A 70 29.17 2.78 13.04
N THR A 71 28.03 2.21 13.46
CA THR A 71 27.42 2.48 14.78
C THR A 71 27.79 1.50 15.89
N GLY A 72 28.67 0.52 15.64
CA GLY A 72 29.07 -0.51 16.61
C GLY A 72 28.01 -1.58 16.88
N ALA A 73 26.72 -1.26 16.80
CA ALA A 73 25.61 -2.19 16.93
C ALA A 73 24.42 -1.81 16.03
N PRO A 74 23.57 -2.80 15.64
CA PRO A 74 22.28 -2.53 15.00
C PRO A 74 21.38 -1.66 15.88
N SER A 75 20.67 -0.73 15.23
CA SER A 75 19.57 0.06 15.80
C SER A 75 18.33 -0.07 14.94
N PHE A 76 17.17 0.23 15.51
CA PHE A 76 15.89 0.16 14.82
C PHE A 76 15.84 1.11 13.63
N ASP A 77 16.34 2.33 13.77
CA ASP A 77 16.37 3.31 12.68
C ASP A 77 17.25 2.84 11.51
N ASN A 78 18.41 2.24 11.79
CA ASN A 78 19.27 1.68 10.75
C ASN A 78 18.66 0.41 10.12
N MET A 79 17.87 -0.35 10.88
CA MET A 79 17.09 -1.46 10.33
C MET A 79 16.04 -0.94 9.34
N LEU A 80 15.28 0.11 9.69
CA LEU A 80 14.31 0.72 8.79
C LEU A 80 14.96 1.28 7.53
N ARG A 81 16.12 1.94 7.66
CA ARG A 81 16.91 2.41 6.50
C ARG A 81 17.38 1.26 5.62
N ALA A 82 17.80 0.15 6.20
CA ALA A 82 18.21 -1.04 5.44
C ALA A 82 17.04 -1.68 4.68
N VAL A 83 15.84 -1.72 5.29
CA VAL A 83 14.61 -2.20 4.65
C VAL A 83 14.21 -1.27 3.51
N ALA A 84 14.13 0.04 3.76
CA ALA A 84 13.81 1.04 2.74
C ALA A 84 14.81 1.01 1.57
N ALA A 85 16.10 0.85 1.85
CA ALA A 85 17.13 0.72 0.82
C ALA A 85 16.95 -0.55 -0.02
N PHE A 86 16.51 -1.66 0.58
CA PHE A 86 16.17 -2.88 -0.16
C PHE A 86 14.93 -2.67 -1.03
N GLU A 87 13.85 -2.12 -0.48
CA GLU A 87 12.62 -1.79 -1.22
C GLU A 87 12.89 -0.86 -2.40
N ALA A 88 13.80 0.10 -2.25
CA ALA A 88 14.24 0.99 -3.33
C ALA A 88 14.88 0.27 -4.53
N THR A 89 15.36 -0.97 -4.36
CA THR A 89 15.88 -1.79 -5.46
C THR A 89 14.81 -2.57 -6.23
N ILE A 90 13.59 -2.64 -5.69
CA ILE A 90 12.50 -3.46 -6.20
C ILE A 90 11.69 -2.64 -7.20
N THR A 91 12.30 -2.40 -8.35
CA THR A 91 11.71 -1.64 -9.46
C THR A 91 11.57 -2.49 -10.71
N SER A 92 10.47 -2.29 -11.44
CA SER A 92 10.21 -2.94 -12.71
C SER A 92 11.15 -2.39 -13.77
N ARG A 93 11.67 -3.29 -14.61
CA ARG A 93 12.59 -2.96 -15.70
C ARG A 93 12.19 -3.75 -16.93
N ASN A 94 12.44 -3.19 -18.12
CA ASN A 94 12.12 -3.82 -19.39
C ASN A 94 10.63 -4.22 -19.49
N VAL A 95 9.74 -3.28 -19.15
CA VAL A 95 8.30 -3.46 -19.25
C VAL A 95 7.86 -3.15 -20.68
N PRO A 96 7.01 -3.98 -21.32
CA PRO A 96 6.56 -3.75 -22.70
C PRO A 96 6.01 -2.35 -22.95
N PHE A 97 5.19 -1.84 -22.02
CA PHE A 97 4.66 -0.48 -22.12
C PHE A 97 5.76 0.60 -22.05
N ASP A 98 6.78 0.43 -21.21
CA ASP A 98 7.89 1.39 -21.13
C ASP A 98 8.72 1.39 -22.42
N ASN A 99 8.97 0.21 -23.00
CA ASN A 99 9.68 0.08 -24.27
C ASN A 99 8.90 0.75 -25.42
N TYR A 100 7.58 0.58 -25.45
CA TYR A 100 6.70 1.27 -26.39
C TYR A 100 6.77 2.79 -26.24
N MET A 101 6.73 3.30 -25.01
CA MET A 101 6.87 4.74 -24.76
C MET A 101 8.27 5.30 -25.11
N LEU A 102 9.28 4.43 -25.20
CA LEU A 102 10.62 4.77 -25.68
C LEU A 102 10.78 4.63 -27.21
N GLY A 103 9.71 4.30 -27.93
CA GLY A 103 9.66 4.25 -29.40
C GLY A 103 9.77 2.84 -30.01
N ASP A 104 9.73 1.78 -29.21
CA ASP A 104 9.60 0.41 -29.73
C ASP A 104 8.12 0.07 -29.99
N ASP A 105 7.63 0.43 -31.17
CA ASP A 105 6.24 0.16 -31.60
C ASP A 105 5.91 -1.35 -31.58
N SER A 106 6.91 -2.23 -31.60
CA SER A 106 6.72 -3.69 -31.57
C SER A 106 6.54 -4.26 -30.16
N ALA A 107 6.76 -3.44 -29.12
CA ALA A 107 6.66 -3.88 -27.74
C ALA A 107 5.21 -4.13 -27.28
N LEU A 108 4.21 -3.56 -27.97
CA LEU A 108 2.79 -3.78 -27.69
C LEU A 108 2.11 -4.51 -28.85
N SER A 109 1.22 -5.44 -28.53
CA SER A 109 0.38 -6.09 -29.53
C SER A 109 -0.76 -5.17 -30.00
N ASP A 110 -1.40 -5.53 -31.12
CA ASP A 110 -2.61 -4.84 -31.59
C ASP A 110 -3.72 -4.82 -30.52
N GLN A 111 -3.78 -5.84 -29.67
CA GLN A 111 -4.74 -5.90 -28.57
C GLN A 111 -4.40 -4.88 -27.47
N ASP A 112 -3.12 -4.77 -27.12
CA ASP A 112 -2.65 -3.80 -26.13
C ASP A 112 -2.88 -2.37 -26.62
N LEU A 113 -2.65 -2.11 -27.91
CA LEU A 113 -2.91 -0.80 -28.53
C LEU A 113 -4.40 -0.42 -28.49
N ARG A 114 -5.31 -1.37 -28.75
CA ARG A 114 -6.76 -1.14 -28.56
C ARG A 114 -7.09 -0.87 -27.10
N GLY A 115 -6.47 -1.60 -26.17
CA GLY A 115 -6.63 -1.37 -24.73
C GLY A 115 -6.15 0.02 -24.31
N LEU A 116 -5.00 0.46 -24.84
CA LEU A 116 -4.45 1.78 -24.62
C LEU A 116 -5.39 2.88 -25.15
N GLU A 117 -5.90 2.74 -26.37
CA GLU A 117 -6.87 3.68 -26.95
C GLU A 117 -8.13 3.82 -26.08
N LEU A 118 -8.65 2.72 -25.56
CA LEU A 118 -9.77 2.73 -24.61
C LEU A 118 -9.41 3.48 -23.34
N PHE A 119 -8.28 3.12 -22.72
CA PHE A 119 -7.78 3.67 -21.46
C PHE A 119 -7.55 5.18 -21.54
N THR A 120 -6.98 5.66 -22.64
CA THR A 120 -6.68 7.09 -22.84
C THR A 120 -7.84 7.88 -23.42
N GLY A 121 -8.80 7.22 -24.04
CA GLY A 121 -9.96 7.83 -24.68
C GLY A 121 -11.22 7.67 -23.86
N LYS A 122 -12.19 6.95 -24.43
CA LYS A 122 -13.58 6.93 -23.96
C LYS A 122 -13.81 6.30 -22.58
N ALA A 123 -12.87 5.49 -22.07
CA ALA A 123 -12.99 4.92 -20.72
C ALA A 123 -12.63 5.93 -19.62
N GLY A 124 -11.94 7.02 -19.96
CA GLY A 124 -11.63 8.11 -19.02
C GLY A 124 -10.62 7.75 -17.92
N CYS A 125 -9.90 6.63 -18.03
CA CYS A 125 -9.02 6.14 -16.97
C CYS A 125 -7.88 7.11 -16.65
N LEU A 126 -7.37 7.83 -17.66
CA LEU A 126 -6.35 8.86 -17.51
C LEU A 126 -6.72 10.02 -16.59
N GLN A 127 -8.00 10.21 -16.25
CA GLN A 127 -8.43 11.28 -15.34
C GLN A 127 -7.78 11.15 -13.96
N CYS A 128 -7.53 9.91 -13.50
CA CYS A 128 -6.86 9.64 -12.23
C CYS A 128 -5.58 8.80 -12.41
N HIS A 129 -5.50 7.97 -13.45
CA HIS A 129 -4.37 7.06 -13.66
C HIS A 129 -3.43 7.56 -14.76
N ALA A 130 -2.63 8.59 -14.44
CA ALA A 130 -1.75 9.27 -15.39
C ALA A 130 -0.25 9.16 -15.03
N GLY A 131 0.61 9.57 -15.96
CA GLY A 131 2.06 9.63 -15.73
C GLY A 131 2.74 8.27 -15.58
N PRO A 132 4.02 8.24 -15.18
CA PRO A 132 4.83 7.04 -15.23
C PRO A 132 4.29 5.87 -14.41
N LEU A 133 3.64 6.11 -13.26
CA LEU A 133 3.09 5.03 -12.43
C LEU A 133 1.59 4.79 -12.63
N PHE A 134 0.97 5.48 -13.62
CA PHE A 134 -0.47 5.48 -13.85
C PHE A 134 -1.26 5.88 -12.60
N ILE A 135 -0.96 7.06 -12.06
CA ILE A 135 -1.50 7.58 -10.82
C ILE A 135 -1.35 9.12 -10.75
N ASP A 136 -2.36 9.80 -10.24
CA ASP A 136 -2.39 11.25 -9.97
C ASP A 136 -2.00 11.64 -8.53
N GLU A 137 -1.73 10.65 -7.66
CA GLU A 137 -1.50 10.77 -6.21
C GLU A 137 -2.61 11.56 -5.45
N SER A 138 -3.79 11.71 -6.05
CA SER A 138 -4.96 12.39 -5.49
C SER A 138 -5.91 11.40 -4.82
N PHE A 139 -6.91 11.93 -4.11
CA PHE A 139 -7.81 11.14 -3.27
C PHE A 139 -9.24 11.15 -3.80
N HIS A 140 -9.79 9.96 -4.03
CA HIS A 140 -11.11 9.78 -4.65
C HIS A 140 -11.95 8.76 -3.88
N ASN A 141 -13.26 8.98 -3.85
CA ASN A 141 -14.22 7.98 -3.37
C ASN A 141 -14.98 7.42 -4.57
N VAL A 142 -14.65 6.19 -4.95
CA VAL A 142 -15.24 5.49 -6.11
C VAL A 142 -16.38 4.54 -5.72
N GLY A 143 -16.85 4.58 -4.47
CA GLY A 143 -18.01 3.80 -4.03
C GLY A 143 -17.77 2.29 -3.92
N VAL A 144 -16.53 1.86 -3.62
CA VAL A 144 -16.20 0.44 -3.40
C VAL A 144 -17.17 -0.18 -2.37
N PRO A 145 -17.77 -1.35 -2.68
CA PRO A 145 -18.71 -1.99 -1.77
C PRO A 145 -18.02 -2.55 -0.53
N PRO A 146 -18.73 -2.72 0.60
CA PRO A 146 -18.23 -3.46 1.75
C PRO A 146 -17.81 -4.88 1.33
N HIS A 147 -16.79 -5.42 2.02
CA HIS A 147 -16.37 -6.80 1.79
C HIS A 147 -17.43 -7.76 2.35
N PRO A 148 -17.90 -8.81 1.63
CA PRO A 148 -18.94 -9.73 2.08
C PRO A 148 -18.67 -10.36 3.45
N ASP A 149 -17.41 -10.72 3.72
CA ASP A 149 -16.98 -11.23 5.03
C ASP A 149 -17.31 -10.31 6.21
N PHE A 150 -17.49 -9.01 6.01
CA PHE A 150 -17.86 -8.12 7.11
C PHE A 150 -19.17 -8.56 7.78
N GLU A 151 -20.12 -9.11 7.02
CA GLU A 151 -21.42 -9.54 7.56
C GLU A 151 -21.34 -10.87 8.35
N VAL A 152 -20.35 -11.71 8.03
CA VAL A 152 -20.28 -13.10 8.55
C VAL A 152 -19.09 -13.35 9.47
N ASP A 153 -18.06 -12.51 9.45
CA ASP A 153 -16.85 -12.64 10.26
C ASP A 153 -16.86 -11.62 11.42
N SER A 154 -17.23 -12.10 12.60
CA SER A 154 -17.22 -11.30 13.84
C SER A 154 -15.84 -10.76 14.21
N LEU A 155 -14.75 -11.47 13.90
CA LEU A 155 -13.39 -10.98 14.19
C LEU A 155 -13.03 -9.83 13.25
N ARG A 156 -13.45 -9.91 11.98
CA ARG A 156 -13.33 -8.80 11.04
C ARG A 156 -14.09 -7.56 11.53
N GLN A 157 -15.33 -7.73 11.99
CA GLN A 157 -16.12 -6.61 12.57
C GLN A 157 -15.42 -5.98 13.79
N ILE A 158 -14.94 -6.81 14.72
CA ILE A 158 -14.25 -6.35 15.93
C ILE A 158 -12.97 -5.59 15.56
N ALA A 159 -12.12 -6.18 14.71
CA ALA A 159 -10.87 -5.58 14.27
C ALA A 159 -11.12 -4.24 13.56
N PHE A 160 -12.12 -4.19 12.69
CA PHE A 160 -12.49 -2.99 11.96
C PHE A 160 -12.93 -1.85 12.90
N ARG A 161 -13.89 -2.12 13.79
CA ARG A 161 -14.37 -1.14 14.78
C ARG A 161 -13.28 -0.69 15.73
N TYR A 162 -12.40 -1.60 16.16
CA TYR A 162 -11.22 -1.25 16.96
C TYR A 162 -10.30 -0.29 16.21
N GLN A 163 -10.05 -0.51 14.91
CA GLN A 163 -9.21 0.37 14.09
C GLN A 163 -9.82 1.77 13.95
N HIS A 164 -11.13 1.90 13.72
CA HIS A 164 -11.78 3.21 13.75
C HIS A 164 -11.58 3.92 15.09
N ARG A 165 -11.83 3.23 16.22
CA ARG A 165 -11.60 3.79 17.55
C ARG A 165 -10.13 4.22 17.74
N ALA A 166 -9.17 3.37 17.36
CA ALA A 166 -7.74 3.65 17.47
C ALA A 166 -7.31 4.85 16.60
N ARG A 167 -8.01 5.10 15.49
CA ARG A 167 -7.84 6.27 14.62
C ARG A 167 -8.64 7.49 15.08
N GLY A 168 -9.22 7.47 16.28
CA GLY A 168 -9.94 8.62 16.85
C GLY A 168 -11.26 8.93 16.17
N VAL A 169 -11.90 7.93 15.57
CA VAL A 169 -13.27 8.07 15.07
C VAL A 169 -14.24 8.17 16.27
N PRO A 170 -15.23 9.09 16.27
CA PRO A 170 -16.21 9.20 17.35
C PRO A 170 -17.04 7.92 17.53
N GLU A 171 -17.51 7.69 18.75
CA GLU A 171 -18.20 6.45 19.14
C GLU A 171 -19.52 6.23 18.42
N GLU A 172 -20.27 7.31 18.24
CA GLU A 172 -21.49 7.36 17.45
C GLU A 172 -21.29 6.95 15.98
N LEU A 173 -20.06 7.08 15.46
CA LEU A 173 -19.73 6.70 14.09
C LEU A 173 -19.13 5.29 14.02
N TYR A 174 -18.13 4.96 14.83
CA TYR A 174 -17.43 3.69 14.64
C TYR A 174 -18.24 2.46 15.06
N ARG A 175 -19.23 2.60 15.95
CA ARG A 175 -20.06 1.46 16.38
C ARG A 175 -20.91 0.90 15.24
N SER A 176 -21.33 1.74 14.30
CA SER A 176 -22.15 1.37 13.13
C SER A 176 -21.36 1.34 11.82
N ALA A 177 -20.09 1.74 11.82
CA ALA A 177 -19.27 1.76 10.61
C ALA A 177 -19.03 0.35 10.04
N ASP A 178 -19.34 0.21 8.76
CA ASP A 178 -19.14 -0.97 7.90
C ASP A 178 -18.16 -0.68 6.75
N ARG A 179 -17.66 0.57 6.65
CA ARG A 179 -16.83 1.06 5.55
C ARG A 179 -15.56 1.77 6.01
N ASP A 180 -14.50 1.54 5.24
CA ASP A 180 -13.21 2.19 5.43
C ASP A 180 -13.37 3.70 5.21
N LEU A 181 -13.00 4.51 6.20
CA LEU A 181 -13.14 5.97 6.10
C LEU A 181 -11.99 6.63 5.32
N GLY A 182 -10.95 5.87 4.94
CA GLY A 182 -9.88 6.35 4.07
C GLY A 182 -9.16 7.57 4.64
N LEU A 183 -9.04 8.62 3.82
CA LEU A 183 -8.35 9.87 4.12
C LEU A 183 -8.87 10.57 5.40
N PHE A 184 -10.14 10.35 5.77
CA PHE A 184 -10.72 10.87 7.02
C PHE A 184 -9.92 10.48 8.27
N TYR A 185 -9.22 9.33 8.29
CA TYR A 185 -8.40 8.96 9.45
C TYR A 185 -7.26 9.95 9.71
N THR A 186 -6.85 10.69 8.70
CA THR A 186 -5.81 11.72 8.79
C THR A 186 -6.44 13.10 8.92
N THR A 187 -7.37 13.47 8.04
CA THR A 187 -7.88 14.84 7.94
C THR A 187 -8.97 15.17 8.94
N LYS A 188 -9.77 14.18 9.36
CA LYS A 188 -11.01 14.34 10.14
C LYS A 188 -12.09 15.18 9.45
N GLU A 189 -11.93 15.46 8.16
CA GLU A 189 -12.90 16.21 7.37
C GLU A 189 -13.99 15.28 6.84
N GLU A 190 -15.25 15.62 7.09
CA GLU A 190 -16.41 14.80 6.70
C GLU A 190 -16.45 14.50 5.20
N GLY A 191 -16.03 15.45 4.36
CA GLY A 191 -15.95 15.31 2.91
C GLY A 191 -14.92 14.30 2.41
N ASP A 192 -13.99 13.88 3.26
CA ASP A 192 -12.91 12.93 2.92
C ASP A 192 -13.22 11.48 3.26
N ARG A 193 -14.41 11.21 3.83
CA ARG A 193 -14.84 9.85 4.15
C ARG A 193 -14.87 8.96 2.91
N GLY A 194 -14.17 7.83 3.01
CA GLY A 194 -14.07 6.82 1.95
C GLY A 194 -13.24 7.28 0.76
N ARG A 195 -12.48 8.39 0.86
CA ARG A 195 -11.52 8.78 -0.16
C ARG A 195 -10.21 8.03 0.03
N PHE A 196 -9.70 7.45 -1.05
CA PHE A 196 -8.43 6.76 -1.09
C PHE A 196 -7.54 7.38 -2.15
N ARG A 197 -6.24 7.30 -1.91
CA ARG A 197 -5.24 7.62 -2.90
C ARG A 197 -5.45 6.71 -4.09
N THR A 198 -5.43 7.27 -5.30
CA THR A 198 -5.41 6.46 -6.52
C THR A 198 -4.27 5.45 -6.40
N PRO A 199 -4.47 4.13 -6.57
CA PRO A 199 -3.35 3.18 -6.56
C PRO A 199 -2.58 3.22 -7.89
N PRO A 200 -1.26 2.96 -7.90
CA PRO A 200 -0.53 2.79 -9.16
C PRO A 200 -1.04 1.54 -9.90
N LEU A 201 -1.00 1.56 -11.24
CA LEU A 201 -1.41 0.41 -12.07
C LEU A 201 -0.24 -0.42 -12.60
N ARG A 202 1.01 -0.08 -12.24
CA ARG A 202 2.15 -0.94 -12.55
C ARG A 202 2.00 -2.28 -11.84
N GLU A 203 2.26 -3.37 -12.56
CA GLU A 203 2.16 -4.75 -12.07
C GLU A 203 0.73 -5.19 -11.66
N LEU A 204 -0.30 -4.43 -12.03
CA LEU A 204 -1.69 -4.67 -11.59
C LEU A 204 -2.16 -6.11 -11.84
N GLY A 205 -1.78 -6.71 -12.97
CA GLY A 205 -2.14 -8.10 -13.31
C GLY A 205 -1.61 -9.16 -12.33
N GLN A 206 -0.71 -8.81 -11.41
CA GLN A 206 -0.08 -9.71 -10.43
C GLN A 206 -0.43 -9.38 -8.98
N THR A 207 -1.25 -8.35 -8.73
CA THR A 207 -1.48 -7.81 -7.38
C THR A 207 -2.94 -7.91 -6.93
N GLY A 208 -3.66 -8.92 -7.43
CA GLY A 208 -4.98 -9.26 -6.91
C GLY A 208 -4.91 -9.73 -5.43
N PRO A 209 -6.02 -9.67 -4.68
CA PRO A 209 -7.31 -9.08 -5.07
C PRO A 209 -7.22 -7.54 -5.16
N TYR A 210 -8.23 -6.92 -5.76
CA TYR A 210 -8.19 -5.51 -6.14
C TYR A 210 -8.90 -4.60 -5.15
N VAL A 211 -8.64 -3.29 -5.30
CA VAL A 211 -9.10 -2.17 -4.44
C VAL A 211 -8.68 -2.27 -2.97
N HIS A 212 -9.04 -1.25 -2.19
CA HIS A 212 -8.50 -1.05 -0.83
C HIS A 212 -8.89 -2.17 0.16
N ASN A 213 -10.06 -2.80 -0.01
CA ASN A 213 -10.55 -3.86 0.87
C ASN A 213 -10.41 -5.27 0.29
N GLY A 214 -9.90 -5.41 -0.95
CA GLY A 214 -9.67 -6.71 -1.59
C GLY A 214 -10.95 -7.43 -2.03
N VAL A 215 -12.04 -6.71 -2.31
CA VAL A 215 -13.35 -7.33 -2.59
C VAL A 215 -13.47 -7.95 -3.98
N PHE A 216 -12.63 -7.55 -4.94
CA PHE A 216 -12.66 -8.08 -6.31
C PHE A 216 -11.49 -9.03 -6.53
N ASP A 217 -11.77 -10.27 -6.89
CA ASP A 217 -10.73 -11.29 -7.13
C ASP A 217 -10.10 -11.17 -8.52
N THR A 218 -10.81 -10.56 -9.48
CA THR A 218 -10.39 -10.41 -10.88
C THR A 218 -10.45 -8.95 -11.33
N LEU A 219 -9.79 -8.61 -12.44
CA LEU A 219 -9.83 -7.25 -13.00
C LEU A 219 -11.18 -6.93 -13.64
N GLU A 220 -11.91 -7.96 -14.03
CA GLU A 220 -13.23 -7.88 -14.64
C GLU A 220 -14.36 -7.71 -13.61
N GLY A 221 -14.08 -7.95 -12.32
CA GLY A 221 -15.03 -7.85 -11.21
C GLY A 221 -15.35 -9.20 -10.58
#